data_AF-A0A957YUZ1-F1
#
_entry.id   AF-A0A957YUZ1-F1
#
_cell.length_a   1.000
_cell.length_b   1.000
_cell.length_c   1.000
_cell.angle_alpha   90.00
_cell.angle_beta   90.00
_cell.angle_gamma   90.00
#
_symmetry.space_group_name_H-M   'P 1'
#
loop_
_entity.id
_entity.type
_entity.pdbx_description
1 polymer ?
#
loop_
_entity_poly.entity_id
_entity_poly.type
_entity_poly.pdbx_seq_one_letter_code
_entity_poly.pdbx_strand_id
1 'polypeptide(L)'
;MKLTWYTKLLIYGALLLILLFFIGPIFWFLALALRPQSSIFEMPPEFLFRPQLKAFVYTFVNPGVNLPQLRNSLIIGISATLLNLPIAIPAAYALSRYRIRAKKALMLWYLSLLMAPPVVYLIPYFI
;
A
#
# COMPACT_ATOMS: atom_id res chain seq x y z
N MET A 1 20.97 25.22 10.77
CA MET A 1 22.31 24.73 10.37
C MET A 1 22.39 24.73 8.85
N LYS A 2 23.28 25.51 8.24
CA LYS A 2 23.51 25.45 6.77
C LYS A 2 24.34 24.20 6.49
N LEU A 3 23.75 23.19 5.83
CA LEU A 3 24.49 21.99 5.43
C LEU A 3 25.62 22.37 4.47
N THR A 4 26.82 21.88 4.74
CA THR A 4 27.98 21.95 3.84
C THR A 4 27.68 21.23 2.52
N TRP A 5 28.36 21.63 1.44
CA TRP A 5 28.05 21.07 0.12
C TRP A 5 28.35 19.56 0.02
N TYR A 6 29.38 19.06 0.72
CA TYR A 6 29.70 17.64 0.81
C TYR A 6 28.59 16.83 1.49
N THR A 7 28.01 17.35 2.59
CA THR A 7 26.91 16.67 3.28
C THR A 7 25.65 16.64 2.43
N LYS A 8 25.38 17.68 1.64
CA LYS A 8 24.30 17.65 0.64
C LYS A 8 24.52 16.57 -0.42
N LEU A 9 25.74 16.46 -0.96
CA LEU A 9 26.06 15.49 -1.99
C LEU A 9 25.90 14.05 -1.47
N LEU A 10 26.35 13.77 -0.24
CA LEU A 10 26.13 12.49 0.44
C LEU A 10 24.64 12.21 0.67
N ILE A 11 23.86 13.20 1.12
CA ILE A 11 22.42 13.04 1.33
C ILE A 11 21.71 12.75 0.00
N TYR A 12 22.00 13.49 -1.07
CA TYR A 12 21.39 13.24 -2.38
C TYR A 12 21.80 11.89 -2.96
N GLY A 13 23.06 11.48 -2.79
CA GLY A 13 23.51 10.14 -3.17
C GLY A 13 22.79 9.03 -2.40
N ALA A 14 22.64 9.17 -1.08
CA ALA A 14 21.90 8.22 -0.26
C ALA A 14 20.41 8.16 -0.64
N LEU A 15 19.78 9.33 -0.86
CA LEU A 15 18.39 9.41 -1.32
C LEU A 15 18.20 8.73 -2.68
N LEU A 16 19.14 8.92 -3.62
CA LEU A 16 19.10 8.27 -4.93
C LEU A 16 19.17 6.74 -4.80
N LEU A 17 20.05 6.23 -3.96
CA LEU A 17 20.18 4.79 -3.71
C LEU A 17 18.92 4.21 -3.08
N ILE A 18 18.35 4.88 -2.09
CA ILE A 18 17.09 4.49 -1.46
C ILE A 18 15.97 4.49 -2.49
N LEU A 19 15.87 5.54 -3.31
CA LEU A 19 14.87 5.64 -4.37
C LEU A 19 15.00 4.49 -5.37
N LEU A 20 16.20 4.20 -5.86
CA LEU A 20 16.49 3.09 -6.77
C LEU A 20 16.07 1.74 -6.18
N PHE A 21 16.36 1.52 -4.91
CA PHE A 21 15.98 0.29 -4.20
C PHE A 21 14.46 0.11 -4.13
N PHE A 22 13.70 1.16 -3.80
CA PHE A 22 12.24 1.08 -3.71
C PHE A 22 11.52 1.10 -5.06
N ILE A 23 12.07 1.78 -6.06
CA ILE A 23 11.47 1.88 -7.40
C ILE A 23 11.78 0.65 -8.26
N GLY A 24 12.87 -0.06 -7.97
CA GLY A 24 13.27 -1.28 -8.69
C GLY A 24 12.14 -2.32 -8.78
N PRO A 25 11.52 -2.73 -7.66
CA PRO A 25 10.38 -3.64 -7.69
C PRO A 25 9.18 -3.09 -8.47
N ILE A 26 8.91 -1.79 -8.42
CA ILE A 26 7.81 -1.15 -9.17
C ILE A 26 8.07 -1.27 -10.67
N PHE A 27 9.30 -0.98 -11.12
CA PHE A 27 9.69 -1.18 -12.52
C PHE A 27 9.60 -2.66 -12.93
N TRP A 28 9.96 -3.58 -12.04
CA TRP A 28 9.82 -5.01 -12.30
C TRP A 28 8.36 -5.42 -12.52
N PHE A 29 7.44 -4.99 -11.67
CA PHE A 29 6.02 -5.25 -11.84
C PHE A 29 5.45 -4.59 -13.11
N LEU A 30 5.90 -3.38 -13.44
CA LEU A 30 5.50 -2.71 -14.69
C LEU A 30 6.00 -3.47 -15.91
N ALA A 31 7.26 -3.93 -15.89
CA ALA A 31 7.82 -4.75 -16.95
C ALA A 31 7.03 -6.06 -17.10
N LEU A 32 6.71 -6.73 -15.99
CA LEU A 32 5.93 -7.97 -15.98
C LEU A 32 4.52 -7.76 -16.56
N ALA A 33 3.87 -6.65 -16.23
CA ALA A 33 2.54 -6.31 -16.75
C ALA A 33 2.52 -6.09 -18.28
N LEU A 34 3.68 -5.75 -18.88
CA LEU A 34 3.85 -5.50 -20.31
C LEU A 34 4.44 -6.68 -21.08
N ARG A 35 4.88 -7.76 -20.39
CA ARG A 35 5.49 -8.93 -21.04
C ARG A 35 4.46 -9.77 -21.80
N PRO A 36 4.85 -10.40 -22.92
CA PRO A 36 4.07 -11.46 -23.54
C PRO A 36 3.83 -12.63 -22.58
N GLN A 37 2.67 -13.28 -22.64
CA GLN A 37 2.30 -14.38 -21.74
C GLN A 37 3.25 -15.59 -21.84
N SER A 38 3.82 -15.83 -23.02
CA SER A 38 4.77 -16.92 -23.26
C SER A 38 6.09 -16.76 -22.49
N SER A 39 6.56 -15.52 -22.31
CA SER A 39 7.86 -15.20 -21.71
C SER A 39 7.80 -14.88 -20.20
N ILE A 40 6.64 -15.11 -19.55
CA ILE A 40 6.46 -14.82 -18.11
C ILE A 40 7.21 -15.83 -17.24
N PHE A 41 7.26 -17.09 -17.66
CA PHE A 41 7.86 -18.21 -16.90
C PHE A 41 9.16 -18.73 -17.52
N GLU A 42 9.72 -18.00 -18.49
CA GLU A 42 10.98 -18.39 -19.12
C GLU A 42 12.18 -18.15 -18.19
N MET A 43 13.12 -19.10 -18.22
CA MET A 43 14.39 -19.05 -17.49
C MET A 43 15.53 -19.25 -18.49
N PRO A 44 16.46 -18.28 -18.64
CA PRO A 44 16.57 -17.01 -17.91
C PRO A 44 15.50 -15.97 -18.29
N PRO A 45 15.14 -15.03 -17.39
CA PRO A 45 14.14 -14.01 -17.69
C PRO A 45 14.62 -13.10 -18.84
N GLU A 46 13.81 -12.96 -19.89
CA GLU A 46 14.13 -12.01 -20.96
C GLU A 46 14.04 -10.57 -20.43
N PHE A 47 15.13 -9.81 -20.49
CA PHE A 47 15.11 -8.38 -20.12
C PHE A 47 14.64 -7.48 -21.26
N LEU A 48 14.79 -7.94 -22.51
CA LEU A 48 14.38 -7.22 -23.72
C LEU A 48 13.17 -7.95 -24.32
N PHE A 49 11.98 -7.37 -24.17
CA PHE A 49 10.74 -7.91 -24.70
C PHE A 49 10.00 -6.84 -25.51
N ARG A 50 9.11 -7.26 -26.40
CA ARG A 50 8.20 -6.34 -27.08
C ARG A 50 7.01 -6.05 -26.15
N PRO A 51 6.81 -4.81 -25.69
CA PRO A 51 5.73 -4.49 -24.75
C PRO A 51 4.37 -4.75 -25.38
N GLN A 52 3.48 -5.43 -24.66
CA GLN A 52 2.12 -5.76 -25.09
C GLN A 52 1.10 -5.32 -24.04
N LEU A 53 -0.03 -4.77 -24.51
CA LEU A 53 -1.15 -4.38 -23.65
C LEU A 53 -2.22 -5.46 -23.50
N LYS A 54 -1.97 -6.66 -24.04
CA LYS A 54 -2.93 -7.77 -24.03
C LYS A 54 -3.38 -8.15 -22.62
N ALA A 55 -2.47 -8.10 -21.64
CA ALA A 55 -2.79 -8.36 -20.24
C ALA A 55 -3.83 -7.37 -19.68
N PHE A 56 -3.73 -6.08 -20.04
CA PHE A 56 -4.69 -5.05 -19.64
C PHE A 56 -6.05 -5.26 -20.32
N VAL A 57 -6.06 -5.54 -21.62
CA VAL A 57 -7.30 -5.86 -22.36
C VAL A 57 -7.97 -7.10 -21.77
N TYR A 58 -7.20 -8.13 -21.44
CA TYR A 58 -7.72 -9.34 -20.82
C TYR A 58 -8.35 -9.05 -19.45
N THR A 59 -7.65 -8.26 -18.64
CA THR A 59 -8.05 -7.89 -17.28
C THR A 59 -9.32 -7.04 -17.25
N PHE A 60 -9.45 -6.07 -18.17
CA PHE A 60 -10.51 -5.05 -18.11
C PHE A 60 -11.60 -5.17 -19.18
N VAL A 61 -11.35 -5.86 -20.31
CA VAL A 61 -12.27 -5.90 -21.46
C VAL A 61 -12.80 -7.32 -21.74
N ASN A 62 -11.91 -8.31 -21.88
CA ASN A 62 -12.29 -9.68 -22.27
C ASN A 62 -11.44 -10.72 -21.53
N PRO A 63 -11.92 -11.37 -20.45
CA PRO A 63 -13.32 -11.50 -20.00
C PRO A 63 -13.89 -10.32 -19.19
N GLY A 64 -13.11 -9.25 -18.95
CA GLY A 64 -13.64 -8.00 -18.35
C GLY A 64 -14.11 -8.10 -16.91
N VAL A 65 -13.82 -9.22 -16.24
CA VAL A 65 -14.40 -9.54 -14.94
C VAL A 65 -13.84 -8.75 -13.78
N ASN A 66 -12.72 -8.00 -13.91
CA ASN A 66 -12.02 -7.36 -12.79
C ASN A 66 -12.42 -5.90 -12.51
N LEU A 67 -13.11 -5.24 -13.45
CA LEU A 67 -13.54 -3.85 -13.29
C LEU A 67 -14.53 -3.67 -12.12
N PRO A 68 -15.51 -4.58 -11.89
CA PRO A 68 -16.39 -4.50 -10.72
C PRO A 68 -15.65 -4.63 -9.38
N GLN A 69 -14.59 -5.42 -9.29
CA GLN A 69 -13.78 -5.66 -8.08
C GLN A 69 -12.94 -4.42 -7.76
N LEU A 70 -12.39 -3.78 -8.79
CA LEU A 70 -11.74 -2.48 -8.64
C LEU A 70 -12.73 -1.45 -8.09
N ARG A 71 -13.93 -1.37 -8.67
CA ARG A 71 -15.00 -0.49 -8.18
C ARG A 71 -15.39 -0.79 -6.74
N ASN A 72 -15.59 -2.06 -6.39
CA ASN A 72 -15.95 -2.47 -5.03
C ASN A 72 -14.86 -2.09 -4.03
N SER A 73 -13.58 -2.30 -4.38
CA SER A 73 -12.45 -1.94 -3.52
C SER A 73 -12.35 -0.43 -3.31
N LEU A 74 -12.57 0.36 -4.36
CA LEU A 74 -12.62 1.82 -4.26
C LEU A 74 -13.78 2.29 -3.39
N ILE A 75 -14.99 1.77 -3.61
CA ILE A 75 -16.17 2.12 -2.81
C ILE A 75 -15.93 1.77 -1.35
N ILE A 76 -15.48 0.55 -1.05
CA ILE A 76 -15.27 0.08 0.32
C ILE A 76 -14.15 0.90 0.99
N GLY A 77 -13.00 1.09 0.33
CA GLY A 77 -11.88 1.82 0.90
C GLY A 77 -12.21 3.29 1.19
N ILE A 78 -12.87 3.97 0.25
CA ILE A 78 -13.27 5.37 0.41
C ILE A 78 -14.36 5.50 1.47
N SER A 79 -15.41 4.67 1.41
CA SER A 79 -16.51 4.73 2.37
C SER A 79 -16.05 4.40 3.79
N ALA A 80 -15.23 3.36 3.98
CA ALA A 80 -14.67 3.03 5.29
C ALA A 80 -13.84 4.19 5.85
N THR A 81 -13.02 4.84 5.03
CA THR A 81 -12.22 6.00 5.46
C THR A 81 -13.12 7.18 5.85
N LEU A 82 -14.09 7.53 5.00
CA LEU A 82 -15.00 8.64 5.24
C LEU A 82 -15.90 8.42 6.46
N LEU A 83 -16.35 7.19 6.71
CA LEU A 83 -17.14 6.85 7.89
C LEU A 83 -16.30 6.82 9.17
N ASN A 84 -15.02 6.45 9.07
CA ASN A 84 -14.12 6.38 10.23
C ASN A 84 -13.66 7.77 10.71
N LEU A 85 -13.36 8.69 9.79
CA LEU A 85 -12.81 10.02 10.13
C LEU A 85 -13.65 10.82 11.14
N PRO A 86 -15.00 10.93 11.02
CA PRO A 86 -15.84 11.66 11.97
C PRO A 86 -15.74 11.15 13.41
N ILE A 87 -15.41 9.88 13.61
CA ILE A 87 -15.29 9.26 14.94
C ILE A 87 -13.83 9.31 15.40
N ALA A 88 -12.89 8.96 14.53
CA ALA A 88 -11.48 8.88 14.83
C ALA A 88 -10.86 10.25 15.16
N ILE A 89 -11.23 11.32 14.44
CA ILE A 89 -10.70 12.67 14.64
C ILE A 89 -11.02 13.22 16.05
N PRO A 90 -12.29 13.29 16.51
CA PRO A 90 -12.59 13.78 17.84
C PRO A 90 -12.04 12.87 18.94
N ALA A 91 -12.02 11.54 18.73
CA ALA A 91 -11.40 10.61 19.67
C ALA A 91 -9.90 10.89 19.85
N ALA A 92 -9.17 11.06 18.74
CA ALA A 92 -7.75 11.42 18.75
C ALA A 92 -7.51 12.81 19.36
N TYR A 93 -8.37 13.78 19.07
CA TYR A 93 -8.30 15.11 19.66
C TYR A 93 -8.53 15.09 21.18
N ALA A 94 -9.56 14.39 21.64
CA ALA A 94 -9.86 14.22 23.05
C ALA A 94 -8.66 13.60 23.80
N LEU A 95 -8.11 12.52 23.24
CA LEU A 95 -7.00 11.79 23.84
C LEU A 95 -5.70 12.59 23.83
N SER A 96 -5.45 13.41 22.81
CA SER A 96 -4.24 14.23 22.71
C SER A 96 -4.29 15.48 23.61
N ARG A 97 -5.45 16.16 23.70
CA ARG A 97 -5.54 17.48 24.33
C ARG A 97 -6.13 17.49 25.75
N TYR A 98 -7.00 16.55 26.09
CA TYR A 98 -7.66 16.53 27.40
C TYR A 98 -6.95 15.61 28.39
N ARG A 99 -7.08 15.93 29.68
CA ARG A 99 -6.59 15.11 30.79
C ARG A 99 -7.66 14.08 31.17
N ILE A 100 -7.59 12.91 30.54
CA ILE A 100 -8.49 11.78 30.82
C ILE A 100 -7.87 10.89 31.90
N ARG A 101 -8.62 10.57 32.96
CA ARG A 101 -8.13 9.77 34.11
C ARG A 101 -7.59 8.40 33.70
N ALA A 102 -8.20 7.75 32.71
CA ALA A 102 -7.81 6.43 32.19
C ALA A 102 -7.03 6.48 30.86
N LYS A 103 -6.44 7.64 30.48
CA LYS A 103 -5.78 7.85 29.18
C LYS A 103 -4.77 6.74 28.82
N LYS A 104 -3.90 6.37 29.78
CA LYS A 104 -2.85 5.37 29.56
C LYS A 104 -3.43 3.98 29.28
N ALA A 105 -4.46 3.57 30.03
CA ALA A 105 -5.13 2.29 29.83
C ALA A 105 -5.86 2.24 28.48
N LEU A 106 -6.55 3.33 28.10
CA LEU A 106 -7.23 3.44 26.80
C LEU A 106 -6.24 3.39 25.62
N MET A 107 -5.11 4.08 25.71
CA MET A 107 -4.06 4.03 24.68
C MET A 107 -3.43 2.64 24.57
N LEU A 108 -3.15 1.98 25.70
CA LEU A 108 -2.63 0.61 25.72
C LEU A 108 -3.64 -0.36 25.09
N TRP A 109 -4.91 -0.26 25.46
CA TRP A 109 -5.97 -1.08 24.89
C TRP A 109 -6.09 -0.89 23.37
N TYR A 110 -6.11 0.36 22.90
CA TYR A 110 -6.14 0.67 21.48
C TYR A 110 -4.92 0.11 20.72
N LEU A 111 -3.71 0.26 21.29
CA LEU A 111 -2.50 -0.28 20.68
C LEU A 111 -2.53 -1.82 20.62
N SER A 112 -3.04 -2.48 21.65
CA SER A 112 -3.21 -3.95 21.65
C SER A 112 -4.12 -4.42 20.52
N LEU A 113 -5.19 -3.67 20.20
CA LEU A 113 -6.08 -3.98 19.07
C LEU A 113 -5.34 -3.88 17.71
N LEU A 114 -4.35 -3.00 17.57
CA LEU A 114 -3.55 -2.87 16.35
C LEU A 114 -2.51 -3.99 16.19
N MET A 115 -2.10 -4.62 17.29
CA MET A 115 -1.12 -5.72 17.29
C MET A 115 -1.77 -7.10 17.11
N ALA A 116 -3.09 -7.18 17.28
CA ALA A 116 -3.82 -8.43 17.11
C ALA A 116 -3.74 -8.91 15.65
N PRO A 117 -3.43 -10.19 15.40
CA PRO A 117 -3.26 -10.68 14.05
C PRO A 117 -4.60 -10.69 13.29
N PRO A 118 -4.65 -10.22 12.03
CA PRO A 118 -5.89 -10.10 11.26
C PRO A 118 -6.73 -11.39 11.18
N VAL A 119 -6.07 -12.55 11.23
CA VAL A 119 -6.71 -13.87 11.17
C VAL A 119 -7.67 -14.13 12.34
N VAL A 120 -7.41 -13.55 13.52
CA VAL A 120 -8.25 -13.74 14.71
C VAL A 120 -9.62 -13.11 14.52
N TYR A 121 -9.67 -11.99 13.78
CA TYR A 121 -10.93 -11.34 13.44
C TYR A 121 -11.68 -12.08 12.33
N LEU A 122 -10.99 -12.85 11.50
CA LEU A 122 -11.57 -13.50 10.34
C LEU A 122 -12.61 -14.57 10.73
N ILE A 123 -12.28 -15.45 11.69
CA ILE A 123 -13.13 -16.58 12.11
C ILE A 123 -14.57 -16.16 12.48
N PRO A 124 -14.79 -15.17 13.37
CA PRO A 124 -16.14 -14.75 13.72
C PRO A 124 -16.89 -14.00 12.62
N TYR A 125 -16.23 -13.55 11.55
CA TYR A 125 -16.93 -12.97 10.39
C TYR A 125 -17.51 -14.04 9.44
N PHE A 126 -17.03 -15.28 9.52
CA PHE A 126 -17.40 -16.36 8.59
C PHE A 126 -18.51 -17.29 9.11
N ILE A 127 -18.79 -17.28 10.41
CA ILE A 127 -19.84 -18.10 11.07
C ILE A 127 -21.03 -17.19 11.38
#